data_AF-A0A1B8PFM3-F1
#
_entry.id   AF-A0A1B8PFM3-F1
#
_cell.length_a   1.000
_cell.length_b   1.000
_cell.length_c   1.000
_cell.angle_alpha   90.00
_cell.angle_beta   90.00
_cell.angle_gamma   90.00
#
_symmetry.space_group_name_H-M   'P 1'
#
loop_
_entity.id
_entity.type
_entity.pdbx_description
1 polymer ?
#
loop_
_entity_poly.entity_id
_entity_poly.type
_entity_poly.pdbx_seq_one_letter_code
_entity_poly.pdbx_strand_id
1 'polypeptide(L)'
;MLSIIVPSYNRKAEVPALLESLTQQTSTYFEVIIVDDCSKERVVVEQRYSFPVTVIRNETNQGAAESRNIGARASKGDWLLFLDDDDRFMPEKCEKVLQVIEQNPDINFIYHPAKCEMVNEGFTYVTQPIEPQEISIERILLANKIGGMPMVAIKKETFLKIGGLSTALRSLEDYDFLLKLLQEPSFKPYKINEPLTYCTFHTKRSSVSTDTTNTQKAIDYIREHYVKTVEQARNFDINASYILAYPHIMNLSRKAAKYYFDLFKKTKSIKQLIITLVILISPKLAINLKRFM
;
A
#
# COMPACT_ATOMS: atom_id res chain seq x y z
N MET A 1 -13.76 -15.23 10.09
CA MET A 1 -14.06 -14.94 8.66
C MET A 1 -13.25 -13.71 8.22
N LEU A 2 -12.86 -13.60 6.95
CA LEU A 2 -12.18 -12.42 6.41
C LEU A 2 -13.18 -11.43 5.76
N SER A 3 -12.84 -10.13 5.74
CA SER A 3 -13.55 -9.12 4.94
C SER A 3 -12.58 -8.37 4.05
N ILE A 4 -12.76 -8.48 2.73
CA ILE A 4 -11.95 -7.80 1.72
C ILE A 4 -12.61 -6.46 1.40
N ILE A 5 -11.92 -5.37 1.69
CA ILE A 5 -12.42 -4.01 1.48
C ILE A 5 -11.79 -3.41 0.21
N VAL A 6 -12.65 -2.99 -0.71
CA VAL A 6 -12.25 -2.49 -2.04
C VAL A 6 -12.74 -1.05 -2.21
N PRO A 7 -11.88 -0.03 -2.06
CA PRO A 7 -12.24 1.32 -2.47
C PRO A 7 -12.23 1.41 -4.01
N SER A 8 -13.22 2.05 -4.62
CA SER A 8 -13.25 2.25 -6.08
C SER A 8 -13.78 3.62 -6.47
N TYR A 9 -13.15 4.24 -7.47
CA TYR A 9 -13.56 5.53 -8.01
C TYR A 9 -13.31 5.63 -9.52
N ASN A 10 -14.39 5.72 -10.30
CA ASN A 10 -14.36 5.82 -11.77
C ASN A 10 -13.61 4.66 -12.47
N ARG A 11 -13.72 3.44 -11.94
CA ARG A 11 -13.06 2.23 -12.47
C ARG A 11 -14.06 1.14 -12.87
N LYS A 12 -15.02 1.50 -13.73
CA LYS A 12 -16.13 0.61 -14.15
C LYS A 12 -15.69 -0.79 -14.61
N ALA A 13 -14.57 -0.89 -15.34
CA ALA A 13 -14.08 -2.16 -15.86
C ALA A 13 -13.26 -2.97 -14.84
N GLU A 14 -12.71 -2.32 -13.81
CA GLU A 14 -11.78 -2.97 -12.88
C GLU A 14 -12.52 -3.80 -11.83
N VAL A 15 -13.66 -3.31 -11.32
CA VAL A 15 -14.42 -4.02 -10.28
C VAL A 15 -14.87 -5.42 -10.75
N PRO A 16 -15.47 -5.61 -11.94
CA PRO A 16 -15.80 -6.96 -12.43
C PRO A 16 -14.56 -7.85 -12.58
N ALA A 17 -13.46 -7.31 -13.10
CA ALA A 17 -12.22 -8.07 -13.27
C ALA A 17 -11.58 -8.47 -11.91
N LEU A 18 -11.68 -7.60 -10.91
CA LEU A 18 -11.27 -7.88 -9.54
C LEU A 18 -12.14 -8.98 -8.94
N LEU A 19 -13.46 -8.89 -9.04
CA LEU A 19 -14.38 -9.90 -8.50
C LEU A 19 -14.17 -11.26 -9.17
N GLU A 20 -13.95 -11.28 -10.49
CA GLU A 20 -13.59 -12.50 -11.21
C GLU A 20 -12.27 -13.10 -10.72
N SER A 21 -11.26 -12.28 -10.42
CA SER A 21 -10.01 -12.80 -9.86
C SER A 21 -10.19 -13.42 -8.47
N LEU A 22 -11.15 -12.94 -7.68
CA LEU A 22 -11.45 -13.50 -6.36
C LEU A 22 -12.15 -14.86 -6.45
N THR A 23 -12.76 -15.22 -7.59
CA THR A 23 -13.31 -16.58 -7.80
C THR A 23 -12.21 -17.64 -7.88
N GLN A 24 -10.97 -17.23 -8.15
CA GLN A 24 -9.80 -18.10 -8.21
C GLN A 24 -9.16 -18.32 -6.83
N GLN A 25 -9.69 -17.74 -5.75
CA GLN A 25 -9.16 -17.99 -4.40
C GLN A 25 -9.41 -19.45 -3.99
N THR A 26 -8.40 -20.10 -3.41
CA THR A 26 -8.49 -21.49 -2.94
C THR A 26 -9.40 -21.65 -1.72
N SER A 27 -9.63 -20.57 -0.97
CA SER A 27 -10.61 -20.50 0.12
C SER A 27 -11.57 -19.33 -0.12
N THR A 28 -12.88 -19.59 0.00
CA THR A 28 -13.95 -18.59 -0.16
C THR A 28 -14.52 -18.11 1.17
N TYR A 29 -13.84 -18.36 2.31
CA TYR A 29 -14.31 -17.98 3.65
C TYR A 29 -14.08 -16.48 3.95
N PHE A 30 -14.61 -15.65 3.06
CA PHE A 30 -14.54 -14.20 3.09
C PHE A 30 -15.80 -13.55 2.54
N GLU A 31 -15.99 -12.27 2.85
CA GLU A 31 -16.91 -11.39 2.14
C GLU A 31 -16.14 -10.28 1.43
N VAL A 32 -16.75 -9.66 0.42
CA VAL A 32 -16.21 -8.51 -0.30
C VAL A 32 -17.09 -7.30 -0.09
N ILE A 33 -16.49 -6.18 0.28
CA ILE A 33 -17.17 -4.90 0.50
C ILE A 33 -16.54 -3.88 -0.43
N ILE A 34 -17.28 -3.53 -1.47
CA ILE A 34 -16.89 -2.50 -2.42
C ILE A 34 -17.45 -1.17 -1.94
N VAL A 35 -16.60 -0.17 -1.81
CA VAL A 35 -16.99 1.19 -1.49
C VAL A 35 -16.77 2.07 -2.72
N ASP A 36 -17.86 2.35 -3.42
CA ASP A 36 -17.92 3.24 -4.58
C ASP A 36 -17.88 4.70 -4.13
N ASP A 37 -16.74 5.35 -4.31
CA ASP A 37 -16.45 6.70 -3.83
C ASP A 37 -17.01 7.79 -4.75
N CYS A 38 -18.33 7.73 -4.96
CA CYS A 38 -19.12 8.60 -5.82
C CYS A 38 -18.74 8.57 -7.32
N SER A 39 -18.42 7.38 -7.86
CA SER A 39 -18.11 7.23 -9.30
C SER A 39 -19.22 7.79 -10.19
N LYS A 40 -18.84 8.36 -11.36
CA LYS A 40 -19.80 8.89 -12.34
C LYS A 40 -20.82 7.84 -12.76
N GLU A 41 -20.35 6.64 -13.02
CA GLU A 41 -21.17 5.46 -13.22
C GLU A 41 -21.14 4.62 -11.95
N ARG A 42 -22.31 4.27 -11.42
CA ARG A 42 -22.44 3.50 -10.19
C ARG A 42 -21.84 2.11 -10.37
N VAL A 43 -21.12 1.64 -9.36
CA VAL A 43 -20.72 0.23 -9.29
C VAL A 43 -21.96 -0.64 -9.09
N VAL A 44 -22.19 -1.57 -10.01
CA VAL A 44 -23.27 -2.56 -9.94
C VAL A 44 -22.65 -3.95 -10.04
N VAL A 45 -23.10 -4.85 -9.17
CA VAL A 45 -22.67 -6.26 -9.15
C VAL A 45 -23.90 -7.11 -9.47
N GLU A 46 -24.00 -7.56 -10.72
CA GLU A 46 -25.16 -8.33 -11.20
C GLU A 46 -24.94 -9.84 -11.05
N GLN A 47 -23.68 -10.28 -11.11
CA GLN A 47 -23.30 -11.69 -11.00
C GLN A 47 -23.34 -12.16 -9.55
N ARG A 48 -23.76 -13.42 -9.35
CA ARG A 48 -23.64 -14.11 -8.07
C ARG A 48 -22.28 -14.78 -7.97
N TYR A 49 -21.63 -14.58 -6.84
CA TYR A 49 -20.34 -15.21 -6.51
C TYR A 49 -20.52 -16.24 -5.39
N SER A 50 -19.54 -17.11 -5.20
CA SER A 50 -19.49 -18.08 -4.10
C SER A 50 -19.26 -17.43 -2.73
N PHE A 51 -18.99 -16.13 -2.71
CA PHE A 51 -18.81 -15.30 -1.53
C PHE A 51 -19.78 -14.09 -1.57
N PRO A 52 -20.18 -13.54 -0.40
CA PRO A 52 -21.02 -12.36 -0.35
C PRO A 52 -20.31 -11.13 -0.90
N VAL A 53 -21.04 -10.32 -1.68
CA VAL A 53 -20.57 -9.02 -2.16
C VAL A 53 -21.54 -7.94 -1.73
N THR A 54 -21.04 -6.92 -1.04
CA THR A 54 -21.80 -5.73 -0.62
C THR A 54 -21.22 -4.51 -1.31
N VAL A 55 -22.08 -3.66 -1.88
CA VAL A 55 -21.69 -2.37 -2.46
C VAL A 55 -22.23 -1.24 -1.61
N ILE A 56 -21.33 -0.40 -1.08
CA ILE A 56 -21.65 0.84 -0.39
C ILE A 56 -21.25 1.98 -1.31
N ARG A 57 -22.08 3.01 -1.42
CA ARG A 57 -21.77 4.18 -2.26
C ARG A 57 -21.71 5.44 -1.41
N ASN A 58 -20.61 6.18 -1.53
CA ASN A 58 -20.47 7.49 -0.93
C ASN A 58 -21.26 8.53 -1.74
N GLU A 59 -21.85 9.49 -1.03
CA GLU A 59 -22.57 10.61 -1.66
C GLU A 59 -21.62 11.60 -2.34
N THR A 60 -20.42 11.77 -1.78
CA THR A 60 -19.35 12.64 -2.27
C THR A 60 -18.01 11.93 -2.21
N ASN A 61 -16.99 12.47 -2.90
CA ASN A 61 -15.66 11.85 -2.95
C ASN A 61 -14.91 12.03 -1.63
N GLN A 62 -14.86 10.97 -0.83
CA GLN A 62 -14.20 10.92 0.47
C GLN A 62 -12.72 10.48 0.35
N GLY A 63 -12.33 9.90 -0.78
CA GLY A 63 -11.00 9.34 -1.01
C GLY A 63 -10.86 7.90 -0.53
N ALA A 64 -9.73 7.28 -0.89
CA ALA A 64 -9.48 5.86 -0.62
C ALA A 64 -9.39 5.54 0.88
N ALA A 65 -8.77 6.42 1.68
CA ALA A 65 -8.65 6.26 3.13
C ALA A 65 -10.02 6.11 3.79
N GLU A 66 -10.93 7.07 3.57
CA GLU A 66 -12.26 7.02 4.19
C GLU A 66 -13.13 5.92 3.58
N SER A 67 -13.00 5.65 2.29
CA SER A 67 -13.71 4.53 1.66
C SER A 67 -13.33 3.20 2.30
N ARG A 68 -12.04 2.98 2.60
CA ARG A 68 -11.59 1.80 3.35
C ARG A 68 -12.10 1.80 4.79
N ASN A 69 -12.14 2.95 5.46
CA ASN A 69 -12.72 3.06 6.82
C ASN A 69 -14.22 2.72 6.84
N ILE A 70 -15.00 3.19 5.86
CA ILE A 70 -16.42 2.87 5.71
C ILE A 70 -16.61 1.36 5.54
N GLY A 71 -15.84 0.75 4.63
CA GLY A 71 -15.87 -0.70 4.41
C GLY A 71 -15.48 -1.48 5.67
N ALA A 72 -14.46 -1.04 6.39
CA ALA A 72 -14.03 -1.64 7.65
C ALA A 72 -15.12 -1.61 8.72
N ARG A 73 -15.85 -0.48 8.87
CA ARG A 73 -16.96 -0.38 9.83
C ARG A 73 -18.13 -1.29 9.45
N ALA A 74 -18.46 -1.37 8.16
CA ALA A 74 -19.56 -2.18 7.65
C ALA A 74 -19.28 -3.69 7.59
N SER A 75 -18.01 -4.09 7.71
CA SER A 75 -17.59 -5.49 7.64
C SER A 75 -18.14 -6.38 8.74
N LYS A 76 -18.21 -7.69 8.50
CA LYS A 76 -18.64 -8.72 9.46
C LYS A 76 -17.50 -9.64 9.88
N GLY A 77 -16.43 -9.73 9.08
CA GLY A 77 -15.24 -10.52 9.40
C GLY A 77 -14.40 -9.91 10.52
N ASP A 78 -13.73 -10.79 11.27
CA ASP A 78 -12.84 -10.42 12.37
C ASP A 78 -11.50 -9.88 11.88
N TRP A 79 -11.16 -10.19 10.62
CA TRP A 79 -9.93 -9.76 9.96
C TRP A 79 -10.25 -9.02 8.67
N LEU A 80 -9.62 -7.87 8.53
CA LEU A 80 -9.76 -6.99 7.38
C LEU A 80 -8.59 -7.21 6.44
N LEU A 81 -8.90 -7.39 5.16
CA LEU A 81 -7.96 -7.33 4.05
C LEU A 81 -8.37 -6.13 3.18
N PHE A 82 -7.41 -5.54 2.49
CA PHE A 82 -7.67 -4.44 1.57
C PHE A 82 -7.21 -4.83 0.18
N LEU A 83 -7.92 -4.40 -0.85
CA LEU A 83 -7.57 -4.67 -2.23
C LEU A 83 -7.93 -3.45 -3.08
N ASP A 84 -6.93 -2.89 -3.74
CA ASP A 84 -7.14 -1.79 -4.67
C ASP A 84 -7.73 -2.33 -5.97
N ASP A 85 -8.58 -1.54 -6.63
CA ASP A 85 -9.35 -2.04 -7.78
C ASP A 85 -8.47 -2.43 -8.99
N ASP A 86 -7.26 -1.90 -9.09
CA ASP A 86 -6.25 -2.26 -10.10
C ASP A 86 -5.15 -3.24 -9.63
N ASP A 87 -5.30 -3.83 -8.44
CA ASP A 87 -4.45 -4.89 -7.90
C ASP A 87 -5.17 -6.25 -7.86
N ARG A 88 -4.43 -7.35 -7.67
CA ARG A 88 -5.01 -8.71 -7.58
C ARG A 88 -4.40 -9.50 -6.42
N PHE A 89 -5.20 -10.30 -5.72
CA PHE A 89 -4.68 -11.29 -4.79
C PHE A 89 -4.18 -12.53 -5.53
N MET A 90 -3.11 -13.13 -5.04
CA MET A 90 -2.71 -14.47 -5.50
C MET A 90 -3.73 -15.51 -5.04
N PRO A 91 -3.96 -16.61 -5.79
CA PRO A 91 -4.99 -17.61 -5.49
C PRO A 91 -4.99 -18.13 -4.05
N GLU A 92 -3.82 -18.29 -3.44
CA GLU A 92 -3.67 -18.89 -2.10
C GLU A 92 -3.71 -17.86 -0.97
N LYS A 93 -3.91 -16.56 -1.26
CA LYS A 93 -3.79 -15.50 -0.26
C LYS A 93 -4.76 -15.68 0.91
N CYS A 94 -6.05 -15.84 0.64
CA CYS A 94 -7.05 -15.95 1.71
C CYS A 94 -6.85 -17.21 2.55
N GLU A 95 -6.53 -18.33 1.93
CA GLU A 95 -6.24 -19.59 2.62
C GLU A 95 -5.02 -19.45 3.55
N LYS A 96 -3.91 -18.89 3.07
CA LYS A 96 -2.70 -18.70 3.88
C LYS A 96 -2.90 -17.74 5.04
N VAL A 97 -3.65 -16.66 4.83
CA VAL A 97 -4.00 -15.73 5.90
C VAL A 97 -4.83 -16.45 6.97
N LEU A 98 -5.83 -17.24 6.58
CA LEU A 98 -6.64 -18.03 7.52
C LEU A 98 -5.80 -19.05 8.31
N GLN A 99 -4.90 -19.78 7.64
CA GLN A 99 -3.99 -20.73 8.29
C GLN A 99 -3.09 -20.06 9.33
N VAL A 100 -2.53 -18.89 9.00
CA VAL A 100 -1.70 -18.12 9.94
C VAL A 100 -2.50 -17.65 11.15
N ILE A 101 -3.74 -17.18 10.94
CA ILE A 101 -4.64 -16.76 12.03
C ILE A 101 -4.94 -17.94 12.96
N GLU A 102 -5.23 -19.12 12.41
CA GLU A 102 -5.53 -20.33 13.18
C GLU A 102 -4.33 -20.79 14.01
N GLN A 103 -3.13 -20.76 13.43
CA GLN A 103 -1.89 -21.23 14.08
C GLN A 103 -1.32 -20.24 15.09
N ASN A 104 -1.68 -18.95 15.01
CA ASN A 104 -1.08 -17.89 15.81
C ASN A 104 -2.18 -17.00 16.42
N PRO A 105 -2.96 -17.46 17.41
CA PRO A 105 -4.14 -16.73 17.91
C PRO A 105 -3.83 -15.36 18.55
N ASP A 106 -2.57 -15.12 18.92
CA ASP A 106 -2.12 -13.88 19.56
C ASP A 106 -1.80 -12.74 18.59
N ILE A 107 -1.66 -13.00 17.30
CA ILE A 107 -1.29 -11.95 16.34
C ILE A 107 -2.50 -11.07 16.02
N ASN A 108 -2.23 -9.83 15.62
CA ASN A 108 -3.29 -8.91 15.17
C ASN A 108 -2.98 -8.21 13.85
N PHE A 109 -1.84 -8.52 13.25
CA PHE A 109 -1.43 -7.96 11.98
C PHE A 109 -0.62 -8.98 11.18
N ILE A 110 -0.92 -9.11 9.90
CA ILE A 110 -0.20 -9.97 8.95
C ILE A 110 0.23 -9.10 7.78
N TYR A 111 1.44 -9.30 7.29
CA TYR A 111 1.93 -8.66 6.07
C TYR A 111 2.74 -9.64 5.22
N HIS A 112 2.88 -9.34 3.94
CA HIS A 112 3.57 -10.21 3.00
C HIS A 112 4.17 -9.43 1.81
N PRO A 113 5.13 -10.00 1.08
CA PRO A 113 5.62 -9.43 -0.18
C PRO A 113 4.52 -9.22 -1.24
N ALA A 114 4.74 -8.31 -2.18
CA ALA A 114 3.99 -8.22 -3.42
C ALA A 114 4.89 -8.58 -4.62
N LYS A 115 4.28 -9.21 -5.63
CA LYS A 115 4.86 -9.30 -6.98
C LYS A 115 4.41 -8.06 -7.76
N CYS A 116 5.37 -7.23 -8.15
CA CYS A 116 5.11 -5.96 -8.82
C CYS A 116 5.50 -6.04 -10.29
N GLU A 117 4.60 -5.64 -11.19
CA GLU A 117 4.86 -5.54 -12.63
C GLU A 117 5.03 -4.08 -13.05
N MET A 118 6.14 -3.77 -13.69
CA MET A 118 6.35 -2.51 -14.40
C MET A 118 5.91 -2.70 -15.84
N VAL A 119 4.62 -2.49 -16.10
CA VAL A 119 3.94 -2.91 -17.35
C VAL A 119 4.60 -2.30 -18.58
N ASN A 120 4.89 -0.99 -18.55
CA ASN A 120 5.49 -0.28 -19.68
C ASN A 120 6.96 -0.65 -19.93
N GLU A 121 7.65 -1.16 -18.92
CA GLU A 121 9.04 -1.55 -18.99
C GLU A 121 9.22 -3.07 -19.19
N GLY A 122 8.16 -3.86 -19.03
CA GLY A 122 8.15 -5.30 -19.31
C GLY A 122 9.02 -6.11 -18.35
N PHE A 123 8.95 -5.83 -17.05
CA PHE A 123 9.60 -6.66 -16.03
C PHE A 123 8.79 -6.74 -14.74
N THR A 124 9.10 -7.78 -13.96
CA THR A 124 8.53 -7.97 -12.62
C THR A 124 9.64 -8.00 -11.57
N TYR A 125 9.29 -7.67 -10.33
CA TYR A 125 10.14 -7.84 -9.15
C TYR A 125 9.28 -8.19 -7.94
N VAL A 126 9.89 -8.70 -6.87
CA VAL A 126 9.20 -9.02 -5.62
C VAL A 126 9.69 -8.06 -4.53
N THR A 127 8.77 -7.44 -3.80
CA THR A 127 9.14 -6.57 -2.67
C THR A 127 9.75 -7.39 -1.55
N GLN A 128 10.66 -6.80 -0.78
CA GLN A 128 11.32 -7.48 0.34
C GLN A 128 10.98 -6.76 1.65
N PRO A 129 9.85 -7.10 2.29
CA PRO A 129 9.49 -6.48 3.55
C PRO A 129 10.36 -7.01 4.69
N ILE A 130 10.63 -6.16 5.69
CA ILE A 130 11.50 -6.48 6.84
C ILE A 130 10.92 -7.57 7.73
N GLU A 131 11.74 -8.21 8.54
CA GLU A 131 11.27 -9.22 9.50
C GLU A 131 10.53 -8.59 10.69
N PRO A 132 9.58 -9.29 11.33
CA PRO A 132 8.77 -8.76 12.43
C PRO A 132 9.60 -8.13 13.56
N GLN A 133 10.71 -8.77 13.95
CA GLN A 133 11.61 -8.30 15.00
C GLN A 133 12.41 -7.04 14.63
N GLU A 134 12.47 -6.67 13.36
CA GLU A 134 13.13 -5.45 12.89
C GLU A 134 12.18 -4.26 12.79
N ILE A 135 10.88 -4.46 13.00
CA ILE A 135 9.89 -3.41 12.91
C ILE A 135 10.05 -2.46 14.11
N SER A 136 10.41 -1.21 13.81
CA SER A 136 10.44 -0.12 14.79
C SER A 136 10.02 1.19 14.12
N ILE A 137 9.67 2.20 14.92
CA ILE A 137 9.32 3.52 14.40
C ILE A 137 10.50 4.15 13.66
N GLU A 138 11.74 3.95 14.12
CA GLU A 138 12.96 4.45 13.47
C GLU A 138 13.15 3.83 12.08
N ARG A 139 12.90 2.52 11.97
CA ARG A 139 13.02 1.79 10.70
C ARG A 139 11.92 2.16 9.72
N ILE A 140 10.67 2.25 10.18
CA ILE A 140 9.54 2.61 9.34
C ILE A 140 9.62 4.08 8.90
N LEU A 141 10.12 4.98 9.77
CA LEU A 141 10.41 6.36 9.38
C LEU A 141 11.49 6.47 8.29
N LEU A 142 12.48 5.56 8.28
CA LEU A 142 13.52 5.51 7.27
C LEU A 142 13.02 5.00 5.90
N ALA A 143 12.09 4.04 5.90
CA ALA A 143 11.39 3.56 4.71
C ALA A 143 10.17 2.73 5.13
N ASN A 144 9.03 2.90 4.45
CA ASN A 144 7.95 1.92 4.57
C ASN A 144 8.42 0.59 3.95
N LYS A 145 8.81 -0.34 4.81
CA LYS A 145 9.30 -1.68 4.48
C LYS A 145 8.28 -2.78 4.78
N ILE A 146 7.01 -2.43 4.99
CA ILE A 146 5.92 -3.40 5.15
C ILE A 146 5.17 -3.54 3.83
N GLY A 147 4.84 -2.42 3.19
CA GLY A 147 4.05 -2.38 1.96
C GLY A 147 2.84 -1.45 2.11
N GLY A 148 1.97 -1.47 1.10
CA GLY A 148 0.72 -0.74 1.12
C GLY A 148 -0.44 -1.59 1.64
N MET A 149 -1.65 -1.02 1.65
CA MET A 149 -2.85 -1.69 2.15
C MET A 149 -3.12 -3.06 1.48
N PRO A 150 -2.87 -3.26 0.17
CA PRO A 150 -3.05 -4.56 -0.46
C PRO A 150 -2.14 -5.68 0.07
N MET A 151 -1.11 -5.37 0.85
CA MET A 151 -0.13 -6.33 1.37
C MET A 151 -0.39 -6.72 2.84
N VAL A 152 -1.44 -6.20 3.46
CA VAL A 152 -1.69 -6.38 4.89
C VAL A 152 -3.05 -7.03 5.15
N ALA A 153 -3.12 -7.80 6.24
CA ALA A 153 -4.36 -8.18 6.90
C ALA A 153 -4.27 -7.74 8.37
N ILE A 154 -5.36 -7.25 8.94
CA ILE A 154 -5.37 -6.74 10.31
C ILE A 154 -6.65 -7.15 11.04
N LYS A 155 -6.55 -7.45 12.33
CA LYS A 155 -7.72 -7.67 13.17
C LYS A 155 -8.59 -6.41 13.17
N LYS A 156 -9.88 -6.55 12.85
CA LYS A 156 -10.85 -5.46 12.74
C LYS A 156 -10.88 -4.58 13.99
N GLU A 157 -10.88 -5.22 15.16
CA GLU A 157 -10.84 -4.54 16.46
C GLU A 157 -9.63 -3.61 16.57
N THR A 158 -8.43 -4.09 16.23
CA THR A 158 -7.20 -3.29 16.25
C THR A 158 -7.27 -2.13 15.27
N PHE A 159 -7.74 -2.36 14.03
CA PHE A 159 -7.91 -1.31 13.03
C PHE A 159 -8.84 -0.19 13.52
N LEU A 160 -9.99 -0.55 14.10
CA LEU A 160 -10.95 0.42 14.61
C LEU A 160 -10.44 1.14 15.87
N LYS A 161 -9.75 0.41 16.76
CA LYS A 161 -9.17 0.96 18.01
C LYS A 161 -8.19 2.10 17.72
N ILE A 162 -7.34 1.96 16.70
CA ILE A 162 -6.37 2.99 16.32
C ILE A 162 -6.96 4.07 15.39
N GLY A 163 -8.28 4.06 15.16
CA GLY A 163 -8.98 5.06 14.35
C GLY A 163 -8.89 4.87 12.84
N GLY A 164 -8.43 3.72 12.35
CA GLY A 164 -8.33 3.41 10.92
C GLY A 164 -7.33 4.29 10.15
N LEU A 165 -7.56 4.50 8.85
CA LEU A 165 -6.74 5.34 7.99
C LEU A 165 -7.06 6.83 8.20
N SER A 166 -6.04 7.69 8.16
CA SER A 166 -6.26 9.13 8.30
C SER A 166 -6.90 9.70 7.04
N THR A 167 -8.01 10.42 7.20
CA THR A 167 -8.71 11.12 6.11
C THR A 167 -8.12 12.49 5.79
N ALA A 168 -7.15 12.94 6.61
CA ALA A 168 -6.38 14.16 6.35
C ALA A 168 -5.42 14.00 5.16
N LEU A 169 -5.13 12.76 4.76
CA LEU A 169 -4.17 12.42 3.74
C LEU A 169 -4.86 11.90 2.48
N ARG A 170 -4.51 12.48 1.34
CA ARG A 170 -4.92 11.98 0.02
C ARG A 170 -3.89 11.03 -0.59
N SER A 171 -2.68 10.95 -0.05
CA SER A 171 -1.64 9.99 -0.40
C SER A 171 -0.83 9.62 0.85
N LEU A 172 -0.15 8.47 0.83
CA LEU A 172 0.62 7.93 1.96
C LEU A 172 -0.23 7.64 3.21
N GLU A 173 -1.54 7.42 3.03
CA GLU A 173 -2.44 7.05 4.13
C GLU A 173 -2.08 5.69 4.75
N ASP A 174 -1.51 4.79 3.95
CA ASP A 174 -0.98 3.50 4.36
C ASP A 174 0.25 3.65 5.26
N TYR A 175 1.13 4.58 4.93
CA TYR A 175 2.33 4.87 5.70
C TYR A 175 2.01 5.53 7.05
N ASP A 176 1.10 6.51 7.06
CA ASP A 176 0.53 7.06 8.31
C ASP A 176 -0.12 5.97 9.16
N PHE A 177 -0.91 5.10 8.54
CA PHE A 177 -1.57 3.99 9.23
C PHE A 177 -0.57 3.07 9.93
N LEU A 178 0.53 2.69 9.27
CA LEU A 178 1.59 1.90 9.89
C LEU A 178 2.22 2.62 11.09
N LEU A 179 2.51 3.93 10.98
CA LEU A 179 3.07 4.71 12.08
C LEU A 179 2.12 4.84 13.28
N LYS A 180 0.79 4.88 13.05
CA LYS A 180 -0.21 4.76 14.13
C LYS A 180 -0.21 3.39 14.76
N LEU A 181 -0.19 2.33 13.94
CA LEU A 181 -0.21 0.96 14.40
C LEU A 181 1.01 0.63 15.28
N LEU A 182 2.19 1.18 14.97
CA LEU A 182 3.39 0.99 15.80
C LEU A 182 3.32 1.62 17.19
N GLN A 183 2.37 2.52 17.43
CA GLN A 183 2.14 3.10 18.75
C GLN A 183 1.14 2.29 19.59
N GLU A 184 0.49 1.29 19.01
CA GLU A 184 -0.43 0.40 19.72
C GLU A 184 0.36 -0.68 20.48
N PRO A 185 0.33 -0.72 21.83
CA PRO A 185 1.15 -1.65 22.61
C PRO A 185 0.82 -3.12 22.35
N SER A 186 -0.39 -3.42 21.87
CA SER A 186 -0.79 -4.79 21.52
C SER A 186 -0.33 -5.23 20.14
N PHE A 187 0.37 -4.39 19.36
CA PHE A 187 0.83 -4.71 18.01
C PHE A 187 1.71 -5.97 18.00
N LYS A 188 1.22 -7.01 17.31
CA LYS A 188 1.85 -8.34 17.20
C LYS A 188 1.82 -8.76 15.73
N PRO A 189 2.85 -8.40 14.95
CA PRO A 189 2.91 -8.67 13.53
C PRO A 189 3.37 -10.10 13.22
N TYR A 190 2.88 -10.64 12.11
CA TYR A 190 3.35 -11.87 11.49
C TYR A 190 3.65 -11.63 10.01
N LYS A 191 4.77 -12.18 9.53
CA LYS A 191 5.16 -12.09 8.12
C LYS A 191 4.90 -13.42 7.41
N ILE A 192 4.16 -13.38 6.30
CA ILE A 192 4.14 -14.47 5.33
C ILE A 192 5.22 -14.19 4.29
N ASN A 193 6.06 -15.19 3.98
CA ASN A 193 7.23 -15.01 3.13
C ASN A 193 6.93 -15.07 1.63
N GLU A 194 5.78 -15.58 1.22
CA GLU A 194 5.41 -15.63 -0.20
C GLU A 194 4.75 -14.32 -0.68
N PRO A 195 4.94 -13.94 -1.96
CA PRO A 195 4.22 -12.80 -2.51
C PRO A 195 2.75 -13.16 -2.73
N LEU A 196 1.85 -12.58 -1.93
CA LEU A 196 0.41 -12.89 -2.00
C LEU A 196 -0.46 -11.81 -2.67
N THR A 197 0.16 -10.72 -3.14
CA THR A 197 -0.52 -9.70 -3.96
C THR A 197 0.28 -9.45 -5.24
N TYR A 198 -0.45 -9.25 -6.32
CA TYR A 198 0.06 -8.81 -7.62
C TYR A 198 -0.33 -7.36 -7.85
N CYS A 199 0.67 -6.48 -8.01
CA CYS A 199 0.46 -5.06 -8.24
C CYS A 199 0.98 -4.63 -9.61
N THR A 200 0.27 -3.73 -10.28
CA THR A 200 0.68 -3.19 -11.58
C THR A 200 1.07 -1.72 -11.50
N PHE A 201 2.18 -1.37 -12.15
CA PHE A 201 2.70 -0.01 -12.19
C PHE A 201 2.93 0.41 -13.63
N HIS A 202 2.44 1.61 -13.96
CA HIS A 202 2.56 2.18 -15.29
C HIS A 202 3.31 3.51 -15.20
N THR A 203 4.42 3.63 -15.93
CA THR A 203 5.08 4.93 -16.10
C THR A 203 4.23 5.87 -16.95
N LYS A 204 4.40 7.19 -16.77
CA LYS A 204 3.63 8.23 -17.49
C LYS A 204 2.10 8.09 -17.38
N ARG A 205 1.61 7.50 -16.29
CA ARG A 205 0.18 7.40 -15.96
C ARG A 205 -0.11 8.24 -14.73
N SER A 206 -1.13 9.09 -14.80
CA SER A 206 -1.61 9.83 -13.64
C SER A 206 -2.19 8.86 -12.61
N SER A 207 -1.74 9.00 -11.37
CA SER A 207 -2.24 8.30 -10.19
C SER A 207 -2.12 9.21 -8.97
N VAL A 208 -2.85 8.88 -7.91
CA VAL A 208 -2.75 9.57 -6.62
C VAL A 208 -1.30 9.64 -6.13
N SER A 209 -0.55 8.54 -6.24
CA SER A 209 0.85 8.43 -5.82
C SER A 209 1.84 9.20 -6.70
N THR A 210 1.38 9.80 -7.81
CA THR A 210 2.19 10.68 -8.66
C THR A 210 1.86 12.16 -8.47
N ASP A 211 0.93 12.51 -7.57
CA ASP A 211 0.63 13.90 -7.21
C ASP A 211 1.66 14.42 -6.19
N THR A 212 2.52 15.34 -6.63
CA THR A 212 3.57 15.91 -5.77
C THR A 212 3.03 16.79 -4.65
N THR A 213 1.87 17.43 -4.84
CA THR A 213 1.29 18.34 -3.85
C THR A 213 0.71 17.57 -2.68
N ASN A 214 -0.06 16.53 -2.95
CA ASN A 214 -0.57 15.64 -1.88
C ASN A 214 0.58 14.93 -1.17
N THR A 215 1.59 14.50 -1.92
CA THR A 215 2.80 13.88 -1.36
C THR A 215 3.54 14.82 -0.39
N GLN A 216 3.72 16.09 -0.74
CA GLN A 216 4.37 17.05 0.15
C GLN A 216 3.54 17.30 1.43
N LYS A 217 2.22 17.50 1.29
CA LYS A 217 1.33 17.66 2.46
C LYS A 217 1.40 16.47 3.40
N ALA A 218 1.46 15.24 2.85
CA ALA A 218 1.59 14.03 3.65
C ALA A 218 2.94 13.94 4.36
N ILE A 219 4.04 14.33 3.71
CA ILE A 219 5.36 14.40 4.35
C ILE A 219 5.35 15.39 5.52
N ASP A 220 4.77 16.57 5.34
CA ASP A 220 4.71 17.60 6.37
C ASP A 220 3.87 17.13 7.56
N TYR A 221 2.70 16.54 7.29
CA TYR A 221 1.85 15.93 8.30
C TYR A 221 2.59 14.84 9.10
N ILE A 222 3.22 13.87 8.42
CA ILE A 222 3.93 12.77 9.08
C ILE A 222 5.10 13.30 9.92
N ARG A 223 5.82 14.30 9.42
CA ARG A 223 6.91 14.94 10.16
C ARG A 223 6.40 15.53 11.48
N GLU A 224 5.32 16.31 11.42
CA GLU A 224 4.75 16.97 12.58
C GLU A 224 4.27 15.98 13.64
N HIS A 225 3.67 14.85 13.23
CA HIS A 225 3.00 13.93 14.14
C HIS A 225 3.92 12.83 14.71
N TYR A 226 4.91 12.35 13.94
CA TYR A 226 5.65 11.13 14.30
C TYR A 226 7.16 11.34 14.51
N VAL A 227 7.74 12.45 14.02
CA VAL A 227 9.18 12.71 14.16
C VAL A 227 9.45 13.49 15.44
N LYS A 228 10.03 12.82 16.44
CA LYS A 228 10.24 13.37 17.79
C LYS A 228 11.72 13.51 18.16
N THR A 229 12.60 12.70 17.56
CA THR A 229 14.04 12.68 17.89
C THR A 229 14.89 13.12 16.70
N VAL A 230 16.15 13.48 16.97
CA VAL A 230 17.14 13.82 15.93
C VAL A 230 17.39 12.65 14.98
N GLU A 231 17.42 11.43 15.51
CA GLU A 231 17.56 10.22 14.70
C GLU A 231 16.36 10.01 13.79
N GLN A 232 15.14 10.13 14.32
CA GLN A 232 13.91 10.04 13.55
C GLN A 232 13.85 11.11 12.46
N ALA A 233 14.28 12.33 12.74
CA ALA A 233 14.34 13.41 11.76
C ALA A 233 15.32 13.08 10.62
N ARG A 234 16.51 12.59 10.95
CA ARG A 234 17.50 12.15 9.96
C ARG A 234 16.95 11.01 9.08
N ASN A 235 16.33 10.01 9.70
CA ASN A 235 15.76 8.85 8.99
C ASN A 235 14.63 9.30 8.06
N PHE A 236 13.72 10.13 8.56
CA PHE A 236 12.59 10.62 7.79
C PHE A 236 13.03 11.57 6.66
N ASP A 237 14.08 12.37 6.83
CA ASP A 237 14.63 13.23 5.78
C ASP A 237 15.19 12.45 4.58
N ILE A 238 15.75 11.26 4.85
CA ILE A 238 16.17 10.33 3.82
C ILE A 238 14.92 9.79 3.11
N ASN A 239 13.96 9.26 3.87
CA ASN A 239 12.74 8.68 3.30
C ASN A 239 11.93 9.69 2.47
N ALA A 240 11.74 10.90 2.98
CA ALA A 240 11.03 11.98 2.29
C ALA A 240 11.67 12.29 0.91
N SER A 241 12.99 12.16 0.79
CA SER A 241 13.68 12.33 -0.50
C SER A 241 13.34 11.19 -1.48
N TYR A 242 13.23 9.94 -1.00
CA TYR A 242 12.76 8.82 -1.82
C TYR A 242 11.30 8.99 -2.24
N ILE A 243 10.43 9.37 -1.30
CA ILE A 243 9.01 9.61 -1.53
C ILE A 243 8.83 10.69 -2.61
N LEU A 244 9.53 11.83 -2.50
CA LEU A 244 9.45 12.91 -3.49
C LEU A 244 10.10 12.56 -4.83
N ALA A 245 11.08 11.65 -4.86
CA ALA A 245 11.66 11.16 -6.11
C ALA A 245 10.67 10.31 -6.91
N TYR A 246 9.75 9.61 -6.25
CA TYR A 246 8.85 8.63 -6.86
C TYR A 246 7.93 9.21 -7.95
N PRO A 247 7.17 10.30 -7.72
CA PRO A 247 6.37 10.93 -8.77
C PRO A 247 7.16 11.29 -10.03
N HIS A 248 8.41 11.76 -9.84
CA HIS A 248 9.27 12.13 -10.95
C HIS A 248 9.83 10.92 -11.70
N ILE A 249 10.24 9.87 -11.00
CA ILE A 249 10.78 8.67 -11.64
C ILE A 249 9.68 7.97 -12.45
N MET A 250 8.46 7.85 -11.90
CA MET A 250 7.32 7.24 -12.57
C MET A 250 6.87 8.04 -13.81
N ASN A 251 7.11 9.36 -13.85
CA ASN A 251 6.89 10.19 -15.03
C ASN A 251 8.11 10.26 -15.97
N LEU A 252 9.13 9.42 -15.76
CA LEU A 252 10.38 9.40 -16.52
C LEU A 252 11.06 10.78 -16.58
N SER A 253 10.97 11.54 -15.50
CA SER A 253 11.51 12.89 -15.39
C SER A 253 12.91 12.89 -14.79
N ARG A 254 13.85 13.59 -15.44
CA ARG A 254 15.20 13.83 -14.91
C ARG A 254 15.21 14.62 -13.61
N LYS A 255 14.10 15.29 -13.25
CA LYS A 255 13.93 15.97 -11.95
C LYS A 255 14.12 15.01 -10.77
N ALA A 256 13.89 13.71 -10.95
CA ALA A 256 14.18 12.70 -9.94
C ALA A 256 15.65 12.73 -9.49
N ALA A 257 16.60 13.07 -10.37
CA ALA A 257 18.02 13.10 -10.05
C ALA A 257 18.35 14.06 -8.90
N LYS A 258 17.62 15.18 -8.78
CA LYS A 258 17.79 16.14 -7.67
C LYS A 258 17.65 15.44 -6.32
N TYR A 259 16.60 14.64 -6.16
CA TYR A 259 16.29 13.95 -4.91
C TYR A 259 17.27 12.81 -4.60
N TYR A 260 17.72 12.07 -5.63
CA TYR A 260 18.79 11.08 -5.46
C TYR A 260 20.15 11.71 -5.12
N PHE A 261 20.42 12.91 -5.63
CA PHE A 261 21.61 13.66 -5.23
C PHE A 261 21.50 14.17 -3.78
N ASP A 262 20.31 14.62 -3.37
CA ASP A 262 20.04 14.98 -1.98
C ASP A 262 20.22 13.77 -1.03
N LEU A 263 19.77 12.59 -1.45
CA LEU A 263 20.02 11.32 -0.75
C LEU A 263 21.52 11.01 -0.63
N PHE A 264 22.29 11.18 -1.70
CA PHE A 264 23.74 11.03 -1.65
C PHE A 264 24.39 11.99 -0.65
N LYS A 265 23.98 13.26 -0.63
CA LYS A 265 24.54 14.24 0.32
C LYS A 265 24.29 13.83 1.77
N LYS A 266 23.11 13.27 2.07
CA LYS A 266 22.70 12.83 3.42
C LYS A 266 23.36 11.52 3.86
N THR A 267 23.49 10.55 2.95
CA THR A 267 23.93 9.18 3.27
C THR A 267 25.39 8.89 2.92
N LYS A 268 26.01 9.73 2.07
CA LYS A 268 27.31 9.50 1.42
C LYS A 268 27.41 8.18 0.64
N SER A 269 26.27 7.59 0.30
CA SER A 269 26.21 6.31 -0.42
C SER A 269 26.55 6.49 -1.90
N ILE A 270 27.67 5.91 -2.34
CA ILE A 270 28.09 5.91 -3.75
C ILE A 270 27.00 5.35 -4.67
N LYS A 271 26.23 4.37 -4.18
CA LYS A 271 25.06 3.82 -4.90
C LYS A 271 24.07 4.92 -5.30
N GLN A 272 23.77 5.87 -4.42
CA GLN A 272 22.83 6.97 -4.72
C GLN A 272 23.41 7.96 -5.73
N LEU A 273 24.73 8.20 -5.69
CA LEU A 273 25.41 9.01 -6.69
C LEU A 273 25.36 8.36 -8.08
N ILE A 274 25.62 7.05 -8.17
CA ILE A 274 25.49 6.30 -9.42
C ILE A 274 24.07 6.40 -9.97
N ILE A 275 23.05 6.15 -9.13
CA ILE A 275 21.64 6.26 -9.55
C ILE A 275 21.33 7.68 -10.04
N THR A 276 21.84 8.71 -9.36
CA THR A 276 21.69 10.12 -9.78
C THR A 276 22.20 10.32 -11.21
N LEU A 277 23.43 9.88 -11.49
CA LEU A 277 24.05 10.00 -12.82
C LEU A 277 23.27 9.21 -13.88
N VAL A 278 22.81 8.00 -13.55
CA VAL A 278 21.98 7.19 -14.44
C VAL A 278 20.66 7.89 -14.76
N ILE A 279 19.99 8.51 -13.78
CA ILE A 279 18.75 9.26 -14.01
C ILE A 279 18.97 10.47 -14.93
N LEU A 280 20.09 11.18 -14.79
CA LEU A 280 20.43 12.31 -15.67
C LEU A 280 20.61 11.86 -17.12
N ILE A 281 21.20 10.67 -17.34
CA ILE A 281 21.29 10.06 -18.66
C ILE A 281 19.90 9.63 -19.14
N SER A 282 19.26 8.71 -18.39
CA SER A 282 17.97 8.12 -18.72
C SER A 282 17.22 7.64 -17.46
N PRO A 283 16.12 8.31 -17.07
CA PRO A 283 15.25 7.84 -15.99
C PRO A 283 14.69 6.44 -16.25
N LYS A 284 14.44 6.08 -17.52
CA LYS A 284 14.00 4.73 -17.91
C LYS A 284 15.08 3.68 -17.61
N LEU A 285 16.36 3.99 -17.82
CA LEU A 285 17.45 3.10 -17.45
C LEU A 285 17.48 2.87 -15.93
N ALA A 286 17.33 3.93 -15.14
CA ALA A 286 17.28 3.84 -13.68
C ALA A 286 16.13 2.95 -13.17
N ILE A 287 14.94 3.03 -13.79
CA ILE A 287 13.83 2.11 -13.47
C ILE A 287 14.21 0.67 -13.79
N ASN A 288 14.82 0.40 -14.95
CA ASN A 288 15.21 -0.96 -15.33
C ASN A 288 16.29 -1.56 -14.42
N LEU A 289 17.07 -0.74 -13.71
CA LEU A 289 18.00 -1.24 -12.69
C LEU A 289 17.28 -1.90 -11.50
N LYS A 290 16.00 -1.60 -11.25
CA LYS A 290 15.21 -2.31 -10.23
C LYS A 290 15.10 -3.81 -10.49
N ARG A 291 15.35 -4.28 -11.72
CA ARG A 291 15.40 -5.72 -12.06
C ARG A 291 16.51 -6.47 -11.33
N PHE A 292 17.54 -5.76 -10.88
CA PHE A 292 18.78 -6.33 -10.32
C PHE A 292 19.01 -5.94 -8.86
N MET A 293 18.05 -5.25 -8.24
CA MET A 293 18.12 -4.77 -6.86
C MET A 293 17.17 -5.55 -5.97
#